data_AF-A0A4Y4B1E0-F1
#
_entry.id   AF-A0A4Y4B1E0-F1
#
_cell.length_a   1.000
_cell.length_b   1.000
_cell.length_c   1.000
_cell.angle_alpha   90.00
_cell.angle_beta   90.00
_cell.angle_gamma   90.00
#
_symmetry.space_group_name_H-M   'P 1'
#
loop_
_entity.id
_entity.type
_entity.pdbx_description
1 polymer ?
#
loop_
_entity_poly.entity_id
_entity_poly.type
_entity_poly.pdbx_seq_one_letter_code
_entity_poly.pdbx_strand_id
1 'polypeptide(L)'
;MEASFWTAEEIDLSQDLHDWNNKLNSDEKYFVKHILAFFAASDGIVNENLAENFVNEVQYAEAKFFYGFQIMMENIHSETYSLLIDTYVKDETEKDELFNALDVFPAIRKKADWALKWIESDSFAERLIAFAAVEGIFFSGAFCSIYWLKKRGLMPGLTFSNELISRDEGVHCDFAVHLHNHHLINKVSKERIKEIIVDALNIEREFITESLPVSLIGMNAGLMTQYLEFVTDRLLVELGCERVYNTANPFDFMDMISLQGKTNFFEKKVSEYQKSGVLNSGTNNDTDAQKISFDADF
;
A
#
# COMPACT_ATOMS: atom_id res chain seq x y z
N MET A 1 1.40 2.42 13.28
CA MET A 1 0.12 2.18 12.58
C MET A 1 -1.00 3.00 13.19
N GLU A 2 -1.34 2.81 14.47
CA GLU A 2 -2.44 3.55 15.15
C GLU A 2 -2.41 5.08 14.93
N ALA A 3 -1.25 5.73 15.16
CA ALA A 3 -1.11 7.17 14.99
C ALA A 3 -1.32 7.68 13.54
N SER A 4 -1.29 6.76 12.57
CA SER A 4 -1.39 7.01 11.13
C SER A 4 -2.78 6.73 10.56
N PHE A 5 -3.78 6.42 11.41
CA PHE A 5 -5.17 6.18 11.00
C PHE A 5 -5.70 7.26 10.04
N TRP A 6 -6.47 6.79 9.05
CA TRP A 6 -7.18 7.60 8.06
C TRP A 6 -8.41 6.85 7.54
N THR A 7 -9.37 7.56 6.93
CA THR A 7 -10.54 6.95 6.27
C THR A 7 -10.69 7.37 4.82
N ALA A 8 -11.47 6.63 4.02
CA ALA A 8 -11.67 6.90 2.60
C ALA A 8 -12.27 8.31 2.36
N GLU A 9 -13.08 8.83 3.29
CA GLU A 9 -13.69 10.16 3.20
C GLU A 9 -12.69 11.32 3.29
N GLU A 10 -11.46 11.08 3.77
CA GLU A 10 -10.39 12.09 3.76
C GLU A 10 -9.86 12.36 2.34
N ILE A 11 -10.20 11.51 1.36
CA ILE A 11 -9.69 11.61 -0.01
C ILE A 11 -10.64 12.50 -0.85
N ASP A 12 -10.18 13.70 -1.18
CA ASP A 12 -10.90 14.59 -2.10
C ASP A 12 -10.67 14.20 -3.57
N LEU A 13 -11.71 13.65 -4.21
CA LEU A 13 -11.72 13.25 -5.63
C LEU A 13 -12.29 14.31 -6.58
N SER A 14 -12.61 15.52 -6.09
CA SER A 14 -13.31 16.55 -6.87
C SER A 14 -12.51 16.97 -8.11
N GLN A 15 -11.19 17.15 -7.97
CA GLN A 15 -10.30 17.55 -9.06
C GLN A 15 -9.94 16.37 -9.97
N ASP A 16 -9.99 15.13 -9.46
CA ASP A 16 -9.59 13.94 -10.21
C ASP A 16 -10.48 13.71 -11.42
N LEU A 17 -11.80 13.92 -11.30
CA LEU A 17 -12.69 13.78 -12.45
C LEU A 17 -12.37 14.76 -13.59
N HIS A 18 -11.91 15.96 -13.25
CA HIS A 18 -11.46 16.91 -14.27
C HIS A 18 -10.18 16.41 -14.97
N ASP A 19 -9.19 15.97 -14.20
CA ASP A 19 -7.92 15.48 -14.71
C ASP A 19 -8.12 14.19 -15.53
N TRP A 20 -8.93 13.27 -15.02
CA TRP A 20 -9.36 12.06 -15.70
C TRP A 20 -9.94 12.40 -17.06
N ASN A 21 -10.94 13.25 -17.14
CA ASN A 21 -11.63 13.50 -18.41
C ASN A 21 -10.81 14.34 -19.39
N ASN A 22 -10.02 15.30 -18.90
CA ASN A 22 -9.46 16.36 -19.76
C ASN A 22 -7.93 16.34 -19.88
N LYS A 23 -7.21 15.65 -19.00
CA LYS A 23 -5.73 15.65 -18.98
C LYS A 23 -5.12 14.29 -19.26
N LEU A 24 -5.76 13.19 -18.85
CA LEU A 24 -5.26 11.85 -19.13
C LEU A 24 -5.63 11.38 -20.54
N ASN A 25 -4.67 10.78 -21.23
CA ASN A 25 -4.90 10.10 -22.50
C ASN A 25 -5.47 8.67 -22.29
N SER A 26 -5.81 7.97 -23.38
CA SER A 26 -6.39 6.63 -23.32
C SER A 26 -5.49 5.60 -22.63
N ASP A 27 -4.19 5.68 -22.89
CA ASP A 27 -3.20 4.73 -22.40
C ASP A 27 -2.95 4.94 -20.90
N GLU A 28 -2.94 6.19 -20.44
CA GLU A 28 -2.86 6.54 -19.03
C GLU A 28 -4.11 6.09 -18.25
N LYS A 29 -5.31 6.29 -18.82
CA LYS A 29 -6.55 5.80 -18.23
C LYS A 29 -6.57 4.28 -18.17
N TYR A 30 -6.14 3.63 -19.25
CA TYR A 30 -6.01 2.17 -19.30
C TYR A 30 -5.08 1.69 -18.19
N PHE A 31 -3.89 2.29 -18.08
CA PHE A 31 -2.92 1.95 -17.04
C PHE A 31 -3.50 2.10 -15.62
N VAL A 32 -4.09 3.26 -15.31
CA VAL A 32 -4.66 3.52 -13.97
C VAL A 32 -5.80 2.55 -13.65
N LYS A 33 -6.71 2.27 -14.58
CA LYS A 33 -7.81 1.30 -14.37
C LYS A 33 -7.29 -0.07 -13.96
N HIS A 34 -6.29 -0.58 -14.68
CA HIS A 34 -5.79 -1.94 -14.45
C HIS A 34 -4.91 -2.04 -13.20
N ILE A 35 -4.22 -0.96 -12.81
CA ILE A 35 -3.57 -0.87 -11.49
C ILE A 35 -4.60 -0.92 -10.36
N LEU A 36 -5.69 -0.15 -10.47
CA LEU A 36 -6.75 -0.15 -9.45
C LEU A 36 -7.45 -1.52 -9.34
N ALA A 37 -7.69 -2.17 -10.48
CA ALA A 37 -8.26 -3.51 -10.53
C ALA A 37 -7.33 -4.56 -9.87
N PHE A 38 -6.02 -4.45 -10.11
CA PHE A 38 -5.03 -5.28 -9.42
C PHE A 38 -5.07 -5.09 -7.90
N PHE A 39 -5.09 -3.84 -7.42
CA PHE A 39 -5.16 -3.57 -6.00
C PHE A 39 -6.46 -4.10 -5.36
N ALA A 40 -7.62 -3.80 -5.95
CA ALA A 40 -8.91 -4.25 -5.44
C ALA A 40 -9.01 -5.78 -5.32
N ALA A 41 -8.40 -6.52 -6.26
CA ALA A 41 -8.34 -7.98 -6.21
C ALA A 41 -7.34 -8.52 -5.18
N SER A 42 -6.24 -7.80 -4.92
CA SER A 42 -5.14 -8.26 -4.07
C SER A 42 -5.47 -8.14 -2.58
N ASP A 43 -6.10 -7.05 -2.16
CA ASP A 43 -6.39 -6.78 -0.73
C ASP A 43 -7.28 -7.86 -0.12
N GLY A 44 -8.21 -8.43 -0.91
CA GLY A 44 -9.05 -9.55 -0.45
C GLY A 44 -8.23 -10.79 -0.08
N ILE A 45 -7.25 -11.14 -0.90
CA ILE A 45 -6.34 -12.28 -0.67
C ILE A 45 -5.44 -12.04 0.55
N VAL A 46 -4.93 -10.82 0.70
CA VAL A 46 -4.11 -10.39 1.85
C VAL A 46 -4.91 -10.51 3.15
N ASN A 47 -6.14 -10.00 3.16
CA ASN A 47 -7.00 -9.96 4.33
C ASN A 47 -7.40 -11.37 4.80
N GLU A 48 -7.73 -12.27 3.86
CA GLU A 48 -7.99 -13.68 4.16
C GLU A 48 -6.78 -14.34 4.84
N ASN A 49 -5.57 -14.16 4.30
CA ASN A 49 -4.35 -14.69 4.90
C ASN A 49 -4.05 -14.13 6.29
N LEU A 50 -4.25 -12.82 6.49
CA LEU A 50 -4.07 -12.17 7.78
C LEU A 50 -5.01 -12.75 8.84
N ALA A 51 -6.29 -12.85 8.51
CA ALA A 51 -7.33 -13.29 9.42
C ALA A 51 -7.26 -14.80 9.72
N GLU A 52 -7.08 -15.63 8.69
CA GLU A 52 -7.13 -17.08 8.83
C GLU A 52 -5.81 -17.69 9.31
N ASN A 53 -4.67 -17.15 8.90
CA ASN A 53 -3.37 -17.72 9.24
C ASN A 53 -2.65 -16.90 10.32
N PHE A 54 -2.22 -15.68 9.99
CA PHE A 54 -1.28 -14.94 10.84
C PHE A 54 -1.81 -14.63 12.24
N VAL A 55 -3.05 -14.16 12.37
CA VAL A 55 -3.66 -13.86 13.69
C VAL A 55 -3.82 -15.11 14.54
N ASN A 56 -4.15 -16.24 13.93
CA ASN A 56 -4.38 -17.51 14.62
C ASN A 56 -3.09 -18.16 15.10
N GLU A 57 -2.00 -18.02 14.34
CA GLU A 57 -0.74 -18.70 14.63
C GLU A 57 0.23 -17.87 15.47
N VAL A 58 0.17 -16.54 15.41
CA VAL A 58 1.06 -15.70 16.20
C VAL A 58 0.74 -15.83 17.69
N GLN A 59 1.78 -15.97 18.52
CA GLN A 59 1.61 -16.22 19.96
C GLN A 59 1.64 -14.93 20.79
N TYR A 60 2.34 -13.90 20.33
CA TYR A 60 2.45 -12.61 21.00
C TYR A 60 1.15 -11.81 20.88
N ALA A 61 0.63 -11.32 22.02
CA ALA A 61 -0.60 -10.55 22.04
C ALA A 61 -0.44 -9.20 21.31
N GLU A 62 0.71 -8.57 21.45
CA GLU A 62 1.07 -7.32 20.79
C GLU A 62 1.06 -7.47 19.27
N ALA A 63 1.49 -8.62 18.76
CA ALA A 63 1.44 -8.91 17.32
C ALA A 63 0.00 -9.13 16.83
N LYS A 64 -0.87 -9.76 17.65
CA LYS A 64 -2.30 -9.86 17.33
C LYS A 64 -2.96 -8.49 17.25
N PHE A 65 -2.61 -7.56 18.14
CA PHE A 65 -3.14 -6.19 18.08
C PHE A 65 -2.64 -5.43 16.85
N PHE A 66 -1.38 -5.62 16.46
CA PHE A 66 -0.87 -5.08 15.20
C PHE A 66 -1.68 -5.62 14.01
N TYR A 67 -1.84 -6.94 13.90
CA TYR A 67 -2.60 -7.54 12.80
C TYR A 67 -4.08 -7.13 12.81
N GLY A 68 -4.69 -6.95 13.99
CA GLY A 68 -6.05 -6.44 14.09
C GLY A 68 -6.19 -5.04 13.49
N PHE A 69 -5.20 -4.16 13.71
CA PHE A 69 -5.19 -2.83 13.08
C PHE A 69 -4.88 -2.92 11.59
N GLN A 70 -3.95 -3.80 11.18
CA GLN A 70 -3.64 -4.03 9.78
C GLN A 70 -4.89 -4.48 9.00
N ILE A 71 -5.60 -5.52 9.48
CA ILE A 71 -6.85 -5.99 8.87
C ILE A 71 -7.88 -4.86 8.72
N MET A 72 -8.01 -4.01 9.74
CA MET A 72 -8.90 -2.85 9.66
C MET A 72 -8.46 -1.88 8.56
N MET A 73 -7.16 -1.58 8.44
CA MET A 73 -6.64 -0.71 7.39
C MET A 73 -6.78 -1.33 6.00
N GLU A 74 -6.56 -2.64 5.84
CA GLU A 74 -6.79 -3.34 4.56
C GLU A 74 -8.25 -3.22 4.09
N ASN A 75 -9.22 -3.21 5.02
CA ASN A 75 -10.61 -2.94 4.67
C ASN A 75 -10.80 -1.51 4.14
N ILE A 76 -10.11 -0.53 4.71
CA ILE A 76 -10.13 0.87 4.25
C ILE A 76 -9.41 1.00 2.90
N HIS A 77 -8.34 0.23 2.66
CA HIS A 77 -7.66 0.16 1.36
C HIS A 77 -8.63 -0.37 0.29
N SER A 78 -9.28 -1.50 0.57
CA SER A 78 -10.26 -2.11 -0.33
C SER A 78 -11.44 -1.18 -0.65
N GLU A 79 -11.98 -0.48 0.36
CA GLU A 79 -12.99 0.57 0.16
C GLU A 79 -12.46 1.69 -0.73
N THR A 80 -11.25 2.17 -0.47
CA THR A 80 -10.62 3.25 -1.23
C THR A 80 -10.45 2.87 -2.70
N TYR A 81 -9.95 1.67 -3.01
CA TYR A 81 -9.82 1.21 -4.39
C TYR A 81 -11.18 1.09 -5.08
N SER A 82 -12.19 0.57 -4.38
CA SER A 82 -13.56 0.48 -4.89
C SER A 82 -14.15 1.85 -5.20
N LEU A 83 -13.95 2.83 -4.30
CA LEU A 83 -14.37 4.22 -4.48
C LEU A 83 -13.68 4.87 -5.69
N LEU A 84 -12.37 4.64 -5.87
CA LEU A 84 -11.61 5.16 -7.01
C LEU A 84 -12.12 4.58 -8.33
N ILE A 85 -12.33 3.26 -8.40
CA ILE A 85 -12.90 2.60 -9.58
C ILE A 85 -14.28 3.16 -9.91
N ASP A 86 -15.19 3.23 -8.93
CA ASP A 86 -16.55 3.75 -9.14
C ASP A 86 -16.56 5.23 -9.56
N THR A 87 -15.60 6.00 -9.04
CA THR A 87 -15.45 7.41 -9.40
C THR A 87 -14.99 7.57 -10.85
N TYR A 88 -13.98 6.83 -11.30
CA TYR A 88 -13.36 7.05 -12.60
C TYR A 88 -14.02 6.30 -13.75
N VAL A 89 -14.56 5.11 -13.49
CA VAL A 89 -15.13 4.20 -14.49
C VAL A 89 -16.64 4.30 -14.43
N LYS A 90 -17.26 4.81 -15.50
CA LYS A 90 -18.73 5.01 -15.55
C LYS A 90 -19.45 3.91 -16.32
N ASP A 91 -18.74 3.12 -17.10
CA ASP A 91 -19.29 1.97 -17.79
C ASP A 91 -19.40 0.80 -16.80
N GLU A 92 -20.62 0.30 -16.59
CA GLU A 92 -20.90 -0.76 -15.61
C GLU A 92 -20.32 -2.12 -16.05
N THR A 93 -20.21 -2.37 -17.36
CA THR A 93 -19.59 -3.61 -17.86
C THR A 93 -18.08 -3.56 -17.65
N GLU A 94 -17.44 -2.44 -17.94
CA GLU A 94 -16.01 -2.25 -17.65
C GLU A 94 -15.74 -2.32 -16.15
N LYS A 95 -16.61 -1.76 -15.29
CA LYS A 95 -16.47 -1.91 -13.84
C LYS A 95 -16.54 -3.37 -13.40
N ASP A 96 -17.51 -4.14 -13.89
CA ASP A 96 -17.63 -5.56 -13.57
C ASP A 96 -16.38 -6.35 -14.01
N GLU A 97 -15.82 -6.07 -15.19
CA GLU A 97 -14.56 -6.69 -15.63
C GLU A 97 -13.37 -6.34 -14.71
N LEU A 98 -13.28 -5.10 -14.23
CA LEU A 98 -12.21 -4.65 -13.32
C LEU A 98 -12.36 -5.26 -11.92
N PHE A 99 -13.57 -5.43 -11.40
CA PHE A 99 -13.79 -6.11 -10.12
C PHE A 99 -13.56 -7.62 -10.21
N ASN A 100 -13.80 -8.23 -11.38
CA ASN A 100 -13.50 -9.64 -11.65
C ASN A 100 -12.11 -9.84 -12.29
N ALA A 101 -11.15 -8.96 -11.97
CA ALA A 101 -9.86 -8.89 -12.63
C ALA A 101 -9.02 -10.19 -12.56
N LEU A 102 -9.21 -11.02 -11.53
CA LEU A 102 -8.57 -12.34 -11.44
C LEU A 102 -9.00 -13.30 -12.55
N ASP A 103 -10.25 -13.21 -12.99
CA ASP A 103 -10.81 -14.01 -14.07
C ASP A 103 -10.51 -13.44 -15.46
N VAL A 104 -10.37 -12.12 -15.54
CA VAL A 104 -10.21 -11.40 -16.81
C VAL A 104 -8.74 -11.20 -17.20
N PHE A 105 -7.83 -10.96 -16.25
CA PHE A 105 -6.45 -10.56 -16.53
C PHE A 105 -5.42 -11.61 -16.08
N PRO A 106 -4.79 -12.35 -17.01
CA PRO A 106 -3.82 -13.40 -16.68
C PRO A 106 -2.64 -12.94 -15.81
N ALA A 107 -2.17 -11.70 -15.99
CA ALA A 107 -1.06 -11.16 -15.23
C ALA A 107 -1.43 -10.92 -13.75
N ILE A 108 -2.67 -10.51 -13.47
CA ILE A 108 -3.20 -10.36 -12.11
C ILE A 108 -3.39 -11.75 -11.49
N ARG A 109 -3.96 -12.70 -12.25
CA ARG A 109 -4.07 -14.10 -11.81
C ARG A 109 -2.71 -14.69 -11.42
N LYS A 110 -1.67 -14.48 -12.23
CA LYS A 110 -0.32 -15.01 -11.95
C LYS A 110 0.24 -14.52 -10.60
N LYS A 111 0.01 -13.25 -10.25
CA LYS A 111 0.38 -12.72 -8.93
C LYS A 111 -0.44 -13.35 -7.81
N ALA A 112 -1.76 -13.47 -8.01
CA ALA A 112 -2.66 -14.09 -7.04
C ALA A 112 -2.32 -15.57 -6.80
N ASP A 113 -2.09 -16.34 -7.86
CA ASP A 113 -1.68 -17.74 -7.78
C ASP A 113 -0.36 -17.90 -7.00
N TRP A 114 0.59 -16.98 -7.19
CA TRP A 114 1.82 -16.95 -6.41
C TRP A 114 1.55 -16.68 -4.93
N ALA A 115 0.72 -15.68 -4.61
CA ALA A 115 0.37 -15.36 -3.23
C ALA A 115 -0.35 -16.54 -2.56
N LEU A 116 -1.39 -17.09 -3.19
CA LEU A 116 -2.17 -18.24 -2.70
C LEU A 116 -1.29 -19.46 -2.42
N LYS A 117 -0.35 -19.77 -3.32
CA LYS A 117 0.62 -20.87 -3.11
C LYS A 117 1.38 -20.71 -1.78
N TRP A 118 1.74 -19.49 -1.40
CA TRP A 118 2.45 -19.26 -0.13
C TRP A 118 1.50 -19.20 1.04
N ILE A 119 0.29 -18.67 0.90
CA ILE A 119 -0.77 -18.73 1.92
C ILE A 119 -1.01 -20.17 2.36
N GLU A 120 -1.01 -21.12 1.42
CA GLU A 120 -1.19 -22.55 1.68
C GLU A 120 0.07 -23.28 2.19
N SER A 121 1.24 -22.62 2.27
CA SER A 121 2.47 -23.27 2.78
C SER A 121 2.29 -23.67 4.24
N ASP A 122 2.78 -24.83 4.68
CA ASP A 122 2.72 -25.23 6.10
C ASP A 122 3.68 -24.42 7.00
N SER A 123 4.66 -23.72 6.41
CA SER A 123 5.71 -23.03 7.15
C SER A 123 5.36 -21.56 7.41
N PHE A 124 4.96 -21.23 8.64
CA PHE A 124 4.73 -19.84 9.08
C PHE A 124 5.90 -18.91 8.73
N ALA A 125 7.13 -19.40 8.90
CA ALA A 125 8.32 -18.62 8.61
C ALA A 125 8.44 -18.29 7.11
N GLU A 126 8.15 -19.23 6.21
CA GLU A 126 8.15 -18.97 4.77
C GLU A 126 6.97 -18.08 4.36
N ARG A 127 5.78 -18.30 4.94
CA ARG A 127 4.61 -17.44 4.73
C ARG A 127 4.92 -15.99 5.08
N LEU A 128 5.63 -15.76 6.19
CA LEU A 128 6.02 -14.42 6.62
C LEU A 128 6.97 -13.73 5.62
N ILE A 129 7.89 -14.48 5.00
CA ILE A 129 8.77 -13.94 3.94
C ILE A 129 7.99 -13.64 2.67
N ALA A 130 7.13 -14.55 2.25
CA ALA A 130 6.28 -14.34 1.07
C ALA A 130 5.34 -13.16 1.27
N PHE A 131 4.77 -13.01 2.48
CA PHE A 131 3.94 -11.89 2.87
C PHE A 131 4.70 -10.56 2.79
N ALA A 132 5.92 -10.50 3.34
CA ALA A 132 6.77 -9.32 3.18
C ALA A 132 7.05 -8.97 1.70
N ALA A 133 7.08 -9.97 0.81
CA ALA A 133 7.23 -9.75 -0.64
C ALA A 133 5.94 -9.21 -1.29
N VAL A 134 4.76 -9.65 -0.84
CA VAL A 134 3.48 -9.08 -1.29
C VAL A 134 3.45 -7.59 -0.95
N GLU A 135 3.62 -7.25 0.33
CA GLU A 135 3.55 -5.86 0.80
C GLU A 135 4.69 -4.98 0.23
N GLY A 136 5.89 -5.55 0.12
CA GLY A 136 7.10 -4.80 -0.22
C GLY A 136 7.47 -4.76 -1.70
N ILE A 137 7.09 -5.78 -2.49
CA ILE A 137 7.52 -5.93 -3.90
C ILE A 137 6.34 -5.86 -4.85
N PHE A 138 5.28 -6.65 -4.65
CA PHE A 138 4.17 -6.75 -5.62
C PHE A 138 3.38 -5.46 -5.85
N PHE A 139 3.44 -4.52 -4.91
CA PHE A 139 2.83 -3.19 -5.06
C PHE A 139 3.83 -2.11 -5.47
N SER A 140 5.13 -2.39 -5.43
CA SER A 140 6.17 -1.36 -5.53
C SER A 140 6.19 -0.64 -6.89
N GLY A 141 6.01 -1.36 -8.00
CA GLY A 141 5.95 -0.77 -9.34
C GLY A 141 4.69 0.05 -9.55
N ALA A 142 3.55 -0.43 -9.05
CA ALA A 142 2.28 0.28 -9.08
C ALA A 142 2.33 1.59 -8.30
N PHE A 143 2.80 1.57 -7.05
CA PHE A 143 2.96 2.77 -6.23
C PHE A 143 3.90 3.79 -6.87
N CYS A 144 5.05 3.35 -7.39
CA CYS A 144 5.98 4.22 -8.10
C CYS A 144 5.33 4.89 -9.33
N SER A 145 4.51 4.13 -10.07
CA SER A 145 3.80 4.59 -11.26
C SER A 145 2.72 5.63 -10.94
N ILE A 146 2.02 5.51 -9.82
CA ILE A 146 1.07 6.54 -9.38
C ILE A 146 1.81 7.79 -8.90
N TYR A 147 2.94 7.65 -8.19
CA TYR A 147 3.76 8.79 -7.83
C TYR A 147 4.35 9.55 -9.02
N TRP A 148 4.54 8.87 -10.16
CA TRP A 148 4.87 9.54 -11.41
C TRP A 148 3.75 10.50 -11.87
N LEU A 149 2.47 10.14 -11.70
CA LEU A 149 1.35 11.06 -11.96
C LEU A 149 1.38 12.25 -10.99
N LYS A 150 1.73 12.02 -9.72
CA LYS A 150 1.93 13.09 -8.72
C LYS A 150 3.01 14.08 -9.17
N LYS A 151 4.16 13.58 -9.65
CA LYS A 151 5.25 14.42 -10.19
C LYS A 151 4.78 15.29 -11.36
N ARG A 152 3.79 14.82 -12.13
CA ARG A 152 3.16 15.56 -13.24
C ARG A 152 2.03 16.49 -12.81
N GLY A 153 1.67 16.51 -11.53
CA GLY A 153 0.59 17.34 -10.99
C GLY A 153 -0.80 16.88 -11.45
N LEU A 154 -1.01 15.57 -11.55
CA LEU A 154 -2.24 14.94 -12.00
C LEU A 154 -2.87 14.08 -10.91
N MET A 155 -4.20 13.99 -10.92
CA MET A 155 -4.97 13.07 -10.07
C MET A 155 -4.62 13.23 -8.57
N PRO A 156 -4.78 14.43 -7.98
CA PRO A 156 -4.41 14.70 -6.58
C PRO A 156 -5.08 13.75 -5.57
N GLY A 157 -6.31 13.31 -5.80
CA GLY A 157 -7.01 12.35 -4.95
C GLY A 157 -6.38 10.96 -4.99
N LEU A 158 -6.22 10.38 -6.20
CA LEU A 158 -5.52 9.11 -6.42
C LEU A 158 -4.10 9.11 -5.85
N THR A 159 -3.37 10.20 -6.05
CA THR A 159 -1.97 10.28 -5.62
C THR A 159 -1.83 10.50 -4.11
N PHE A 160 -2.83 11.11 -3.47
CA PHE A 160 -2.93 11.21 -2.03
C PHE A 160 -3.29 9.86 -1.40
N SER A 161 -4.29 9.14 -1.93
CA SER A 161 -4.63 7.80 -1.44
C SER A 161 -3.46 6.83 -1.57
N ASN A 162 -2.75 6.85 -2.71
CA ASN A 162 -1.53 6.08 -2.91
C ASN A 162 -0.43 6.41 -1.89
N GLU A 163 -0.34 7.66 -1.42
CA GLU A 163 0.61 8.04 -0.36
C GLU A 163 0.26 7.46 1.00
N LEU A 164 -1.03 7.41 1.34
CA LEU A 164 -1.50 6.82 2.57
C LEU A 164 -1.31 5.31 2.57
N ILE A 165 -1.75 4.63 1.50
CA ILE A 165 -1.68 3.17 1.39
C ILE A 165 -0.22 2.70 1.31
N SER A 166 0.62 3.29 0.44
CA SER A 166 2.02 2.86 0.34
C SER A 166 2.84 3.06 1.62
N ARG A 167 2.45 4.03 2.47
CA ARG A 167 3.02 4.18 3.81
C ARG A 167 2.60 3.03 4.71
N ASP A 168 1.34 2.65 4.67
CA ASP A 168 0.80 1.57 5.51
C ASP A 168 1.41 0.23 5.10
N GLU A 169 1.51 -0.06 3.78
CA GLU A 169 2.21 -1.26 3.28
C GLU A 169 3.68 -1.31 3.66
N GLY A 170 4.36 -0.15 3.70
CA GLY A 170 5.72 -0.07 4.22
C GLY A 170 5.81 -0.56 5.66
N VAL A 171 4.85 -0.18 6.50
CA VAL A 171 4.78 -0.62 7.91
C VAL A 171 4.40 -2.10 8.02
N HIS A 172 3.52 -2.61 7.15
CA HIS A 172 3.16 -4.03 7.08
C HIS A 172 4.39 -4.89 6.77
N CYS A 173 5.13 -4.50 5.72
CA CYS A 173 6.38 -5.14 5.33
C CYS A 173 7.42 -5.10 6.45
N ASP A 174 7.66 -3.93 7.05
CA ASP A 174 8.60 -3.75 8.16
C ASP A 174 8.26 -4.66 9.35
N PHE A 175 6.97 -4.84 9.65
CA PHE A 175 6.53 -5.70 10.74
C PHE A 175 6.75 -7.18 10.45
N ALA A 176 6.49 -7.64 9.22
CA ALA A 176 6.80 -8.99 8.80
C ALA A 176 8.31 -9.30 8.92
N VAL A 177 9.14 -8.37 8.46
CA VAL A 177 10.61 -8.42 8.62
C VAL A 177 10.99 -8.45 10.10
N HIS A 178 10.38 -7.61 10.94
CA HIS A 178 10.66 -7.53 12.37
C HIS A 178 10.36 -8.85 13.08
N LEU A 179 9.19 -9.45 12.83
CA LEU A 179 8.82 -10.75 13.37
C LEU A 179 9.81 -11.83 12.95
N HIS A 180 10.17 -11.88 11.66
CA HIS A 180 11.15 -12.85 11.16
C HIS A 180 12.51 -12.70 11.85
N ASN A 181 13.03 -11.47 11.93
CA ASN A 181 14.38 -11.21 12.39
C ASN A 181 14.54 -11.33 13.91
N HIS A 182 13.51 -11.00 14.68
CA HIS A 182 13.64 -10.85 16.13
C HIS A 182 12.84 -11.86 16.94
N HIS A 183 11.78 -12.44 16.37
CA HIS A 183 10.85 -13.29 17.14
C HIS A 183 10.79 -14.74 16.66
N LEU A 184 11.26 -15.05 15.45
CA LEU A 184 11.41 -16.44 15.01
C LEU A 184 12.69 -17.08 15.55
N ILE A 185 12.52 -18.25 16.18
CA ILE A 185 13.63 -19.11 16.63
C ILE A 185 14.25 -19.82 15.42
N ASN A 186 13.42 -20.53 14.64
CA ASN A 186 13.83 -21.23 13.42
C ASN A 186 13.56 -20.33 12.21
N LYS A 187 14.57 -19.54 11.85
CA LYS A 187 14.49 -18.60 10.74
C LYS A 187 14.60 -19.32 9.39
N VAL A 188 14.03 -18.70 8.36
CA VAL A 188 14.19 -19.16 6.99
C VAL A 188 15.66 -18.96 6.59
N SER A 189 16.24 -19.92 5.85
CA SER A 189 17.62 -19.78 5.38
C SER A 189 17.74 -18.62 4.39
N LYS A 190 18.92 -17.99 4.32
CA LYS A 190 19.15 -16.85 3.42
C LYS A 190 18.94 -17.23 1.95
N GLU A 191 19.31 -18.45 1.59
CA GLU A 191 19.13 -19.00 0.24
C GLU A 191 17.64 -19.09 -0.10
N ARG A 192 16.83 -19.55 0.85
CA ARG A 192 15.38 -19.70 0.68
C ARG A 192 14.66 -18.35 0.69
N ILE A 193 15.07 -17.41 1.54
CA ILE A 193 14.59 -16.03 1.50
C ILE A 193 14.86 -15.42 0.12
N LYS A 194 16.10 -15.53 -0.36
CA LYS A 194 16.49 -15.01 -1.68
C LYS A 194 15.65 -15.63 -2.80
N GLU A 195 15.39 -16.93 -2.75
CA GLU A 195 14.53 -17.60 -3.73
C GLU A 195 13.13 -16.99 -3.78
N ILE A 196 12.45 -16.88 -2.63
CA ILE A 196 11.08 -16.34 -2.53
C ILE A 196 11.02 -14.90 -3.03
N ILE A 197 11.95 -14.07 -2.55
CA ILE A 197 11.99 -12.64 -2.85
C ILE A 197 12.32 -12.37 -4.34
N VAL A 198 13.26 -13.12 -4.92
CA VAL A 198 13.61 -12.97 -6.35
C VAL A 198 12.50 -13.49 -7.25
N ASP A 199 11.79 -14.54 -6.86
CA ASP A 199 10.62 -15.04 -7.60
C ASP A 199 9.51 -13.98 -7.66
N ALA A 200 9.23 -13.32 -6.52
CA ALA A 200 8.29 -12.20 -6.46
C ALA A 200 8.72 -11.04 -7.39
N LEU A 201 10.00 -10.64 -7.35
CA LEU A 201 10.53 -9.60 -8.24
C LEU A 201 10.34 -9.94 -9.72
N ASN A 202 10.60 -11.19 -10.12
CA ASN A 202 10.46 -11.59 -11.52
C ASN A 202 9.02 -11.45 -12.01
N ILE A 203 8.04 -11.82 -11.18
CA ILE A 203 6.62 -11.66 -11.49
C ILE A 203 6.24 -10.18 -11.57
N GLU A 204 6.70 -9.36 -10.60
CA GLU A 204 6.39 -7.93 -10.58
C GLU A 204 6.99 -7.20 -11.79
N ARG A 205 8.21 -7.57 -12.18
CA ARG A 205 8.88 -7.00 -13.35
C ARG A 205 8.09 -7.29 -14.63
N GLU A 206 7.69 -8.54 -14.84
CA GLU A 206 6.87 -8.94 -15.99
C GLU A 206 5.53 -8.19 -15.98
N PHE A 207 4.90 -8.07 -14.80
CA PHE A 207 3.63 -7.35 -14.65
C PHE A 207 3.77 -5.89 -15.12
N ILE A 208 4.73 -5.14 -14.59
CA ILE A 208 4.79 -3.68 -14.76
C ILE A 208 5.55 -3.23 -16.02
N THR A 209 6.33 -4.13 -16.64
CA THR A 209 7.10 -3.82 -17.86
C THR A 209 6.56 -4.47 -19.13
N GLU A 210 5.81 -5.56 -19.02
CA GLU A 210 5.29 -6.31 -20.17
C GLU A 210 3.76 -6.35 -20.20
N SER A 211 3.11 -6.75 -19.10
CA SER A 211 1.66 -6.96 -19.07
C SER A 211 0.87 -5.65 -18.96
N LEU A 212 1.35 -4.74 -18.11
CA LEU A 212 0.83 -3.40 -17.94
C LEU A 212 2.00 -2.40 -18.03
N PRO A 213 2.54 -2.16 -19.24
CA PRO A 213 3.80 -1.44 -19.40
C PRO A 213 3.72 0.00 -18.89
N VAL A 214 4.64 0.38 -18.01
CA VAL A 214 4.79 1.77 -17.53
C VAL A 214 5.15 2.78 -18.64
N SER A 215 5.52 2.31 -19.83
CA SER A 215 5.66 3.16 -21.00
C SER A 215 4.34 3.82 -21.41
N LEU A 216 3.19 3.23 -21.08
CA LEU A 216 1.86 3.80 -21.31
C LEU A 216 1.65 5.14 -20.60
N ILE A 217 2.33 5.34 -19.45
CA ILE A 217 2.31 6.60 -18.70
C ILE A 217 3.57 7.44 -18.92
N GLY A 218 4.41 7.07 -19.88
CA GLY A 218 5.62 7.79 -20.26
C GLY A 218 6.85 7.51 -19.37
N MET A 219 6.83 6.45 -18.55
CA MET A 219 8.02 6.02 -17.80
C MET A 219 8.89 5.05 -18.61
N ASN A 220 10.18 4.96 -18.25
CA ASN A 220 11.11 4.04 -18.89
C ASN A 220 11.09 2.66 -18.19
N ALA A 221 10.79 1.59 -18.93
CA ALA A 221 10.74 0.23 -18.41
C ALA A 221 12.08 -0.28 -17.82
N GLY A 222 13.20 0.15 -18.38
CA GLY A 222 14.53 -0.16 -17.85
C GLY A 222 14.79 0.51 -16.49
N LEU A 223 14.41 1.79 -16.35
CA LEU A 223 14.45 2.49 -15.05
C LEU A 223 13.48 1.88 -14.05
N MET A 224 12.28 1.46 -14.48
CA MET A 224 11.35 0.76 -13.59
C MET A 224 11.94 -0.57 -13.11
N THR A 225 12.58 -1.34 -14.00
CA THR A 225 13.28 -2.57 -13.62
C THR A 225 14.38 -2.29 -12.60
N GLN A 226 15.21 -1.27 -12.82
CA GLN A 226 16.26 -0.86 -11.88
C GLN A 226 15.68 -0.46 -10.51
N TYR A 227 14.53 0.23 -10.48
CA TYR A 227 13.83 0.59 -9.25
C TYR A 227 13.34 -0.65 -8.49
N LEU A 228 12.70 -1.61 -9.17
CA LEU A 228 12.26 -2.85 -8.55
C LEU A 228 13.43 -3.66 -7.97
N GLU A 229 14.56 -3.72 -8.69
CA GLU A 229 15.79 -4.35 -8.21
C GLU A 229 16.34 -3.65 -6.96
N PHE A 230 16.28 -2.31 -6.91
CA PHE A 230 16.68 -1.52 -5.75
C PHE A 230 15.79 -1.81 -4.52
N VAL A 231 14.46 -1.85 -4.71
CA VAL A 231 13.51 -2.21 -3.65
C VAL A 231 13.74 -3.63 -3.15
N THR A 232 13.98 -4.57 -4.07
CA THR A 232 14.25 -5.97 -3.75
C THR A 232 15.52 -6.12 -2.92
N ASP A 233 16.61 -5.45 -3.31
CA ASP A 233 17.85 -5.45 -2.55
C ASP A 233 17.69 -4.83 -1.16
N ARG A 234 16.85 -3.80 -1.02
CA ARG A 234 16.54 -3.20 0.29
C ARG A 234 15.89 -4.23 1.20
N LEU A 235 14.82 -4.90 0.73
CA LEU A 235 14.10 -5.91 1.51
C LEU A 235 15.01 -7.12 1.85
N LEU A 236 15.86 -7.56 0.92
CA LEU A 236 16.84 -8.62 1.18
C LEU A 236 17.80 -8.22 2.31
N VAL A 237 18.33 -6.99 2.29
CA VAL A 237 19.22 -6.49 3.35
C VAL A 237 18.50 -6.40 4.70
N GLU A 238 17.25 -5.92 4.70
CA GLU A 238 16.42 -5.86 5.90
C GLU A 238 16.17 -7.26 6.48
N LEU A 239 16.04 -8.30 5.65
CA LEU A 239 15.97 -9.71 6.05
C LEU A 239 17.35 -10.35 6.35
N GLY A 240 18.43 -9.57 6.39
CA GLY A 240 19.78 -10.04 6.71
C GLY A 240 20.48 -10.83 5.59
N CYS A 241 19.96 -10.75 4.37
CA CYS A 241 20.57 -11.31 3.17
C CYS A 241 21.52 -10.32 2.49
N GLU A 242 22.37 -10.82 1.60
CA GLU A 242 23.21 -9.97 0.75
C GLU A 242 22.41 -9.44 -0.45
N ARG A 243 22.82 -8.26 -0.94
CA ARG A 243 22.27 -7.69 -2.18
C ARG A 243 22.53 -8.60 -3.37
N VAL A 244 21.59 -8.65 -4.29
CA VAL A 244 21.66 -9.43 -5.53
C VAL A 244 21.99 -8.54 -6.71
N TYR A 245 21.37 -7.37 -6.82
CA TYR A 245 21.41 -6.54 -8.02
C TYR A 245 22.40 -5.36 -7.91
N ASN A 246 22.60 -4.86 -6.69
CA ASN A 246 23.45 -3.71 -6.36
C ASN A 246 23.10 -2.45 -7.16
N THR A 247 21.80 -2.22 -7.37
CA THR A 247 21.29 -1.06 -8.11
C THR A 247 20.99 0.12 -7.18
N ALA A 248 21.04 1.33 -7.74
CA ALA A 248 20.61 2.55 -7.05
C ALA A 248 19.17 2.90 -7.45
N ASN A 249 18.46 3.65 -6.59
CA ASN A 249 17.16 4.22 -6.93
C ASN A 249 17.26 5.16 -8.15
N PRO A 250 16.59 4.87 -9.28
CA PRO A 250 16.62 5.72 -10.47
C PRO A 250 15.62 6.88 -10.42
N PHE A 251 14.70 6.89 -9.44
CA PHE A 251 13.59 7.84 -9.36
C PHE A 251 13.74 8.77 -8.16
N ASP A 252 14.29 9.96 -8.41
CA ASP A 252 14.49 11.04 -7.44
C ASP A 252 13.24 11.42 -6.63
N PHE A 253 12.07 11.36 -7.26
CA PHE A 253 10.79 11.66 -6.61
C PHE A 253 10.43 10.65 -5.51
N MET A 254 10.86 9.40 -5.61
CA MET A 254 10.63 8.39 -4.58
C MET A 254 11.42 8.68 -3.28
N ASP A 255 12.58 9.32 -3.38
CA ASP A 255 13.34 9.78 -2.21
C ASP A 255 12.66 10.98 -1.56
N MET A 256 12.16 11.93 -2.37
CA MET A 256 11.46 13.13 -1.88
C MET A 256 10.17 12.79 -1.13
N ILE A 257 9.44 11.77 -1.60
CA ILE A 257 8.21 11.30 -0.95
C ILE A 257 8.54 10.61 0.38
N SER A 258 9.58 9.78 0.43
CA SER A 258 10.05 9.14 1.66
C SER A 258 10.43 10.16 2.74
N LEU A 259 10.95 11.33 2.32
CA LEU A 259 11.26 12.46 3.21
C LEU A 259 10.00 13.23 3.64
N GLN A 260 9.08 13.52 2.71
CA GLN A 260 7.82 14.23 3.00
C GLN A 260 6.91 13.43 3.94
N GLY A 261 6.82 12.10 3.80
CA GLY A 261 6.08 11.25 4.73
C GLY A 261 6.60 11.29 6.17
N LYS A 262 7.90 11.56 6.35
CA LYS A 262 8.53 11.71 7.68
C LYS A 262 8.40 13.12 8.28
N THR A 263 8.36 14.19 7.47
CA THR A 263 8.33 15.57 7.98
C THR A 263 6.95 16.24 7.94
N ASN A 264 6.09 15.96 6.94
CA ASN A 264 4.83 16.71 6.74
C ASN A 264 3.66 16.26 7.63
N PHE A 265 3.70 15.05 8.19
CA PHE A 265 2.53 14.49 8.89
C PHE A 265 2.25 15.18 10.23
N PHE A 266 3.30 15.54 10.98
CA PHE A 266 3.15 16.29 12.23
C PHE A 266 2.75 17.75 12.00
N GLU A 267 3.16 18.36 10.89
CA GLU A 267 2.87 19.76 10.60
C GLU A 267 1.48 19.96 9.96
N LYS A 268 1.03 19.06 9.08
CA LYS A 268 -0.28 19.17 8.42
C LYS A 268 -1.46 19.06 9.40
N LYS A 269 -1.48 18.05 10.29
CA LYS A 269 -2.57 17.89 11.29
C LYS A 269 -2.71 19.12 12.19
N VAL A 270 -1.61 19.77 12.57
CA VAL A 270 -1.65 20.98 13.41
C VAL A 270 -2.21 22.19 12.64
N SER A 271 -1.88 22.30 11.34
CA SER A 271 -2.30 23.44 10.52
C SER A 271 -3.81 23.44 10.18
N GLU A 272 -4.44 22.28 10.07
CA GLU A 272 -5.88 22.15 9.81
C GLU A 272 -6.72 22.33 11.09
N TYR A 273 -6.24 21.84 12.25
CA TYR A 273 -6.89 22.13 13.54
C TYR A 273 -6.76 23.60 13.97
N GLN A 274 -5.65 24.29 13.66
CA GLN A 274 -5.51 25.72 13.99
C GLN A 274 -6.47 26.63 13.21
N LYS A 275 -6.99 26.18 12.05
CA LYS A 275 -7.91 27.00 11.24
C LYS A 275 -9.39 26.71 11.44
N SER A 276 -9.76 25.64 12.14
CA SER A 276 -11.18 25.27 12.34
C SER A 276 -11.69 25.37 13.78
N GLY A 277 -10.92 25.92 14.74
CA GLY A 277 -11.31 25.87 16.16
C GLY A 277 -10.99 27.06 17.07
N VAL A 278 -10.23 28.09 16.64
CA VAL A 278 -9.88 29.20 17.54
C VAL A 278 -9.90 30.53 16.79
N LEU A 279 -11.08 31.11 16.63
CA LEU A 279 -11.31 32.55 16.47
C LEU A 279 -12.82 32.83 16.54
N ASN A 280 -13.40 32.72 17.74
CA ASN A 280 -14.51 33.56 18.19
C ASN A 280 -14.80 33.31 19.68
N SER A 281 -14.12 34.08 20.53
CA SER A 281 -14.63 34.39 21.87
C SER A 281 -14.13 35.77 22.29
N GLY A 282 -14.65 36.77 21.59
CA GLY A 282 -14.79 38.10 22.19
C GLY A 282 -15.92 38.06 23.21
N THR A 283 -15.54 38.18 24.49
CA THR A 283 -16.31 38.78 25.60
C THR A 283 -17.74 38.28 25.86
N ASN A 284 -17.94 37.50 26.93
CA ASN A 284 -18.62 37.96 28.16
C ASN A 284 -18.74 36.84 29.21
N ASN A 285 -18.69 37.27 30.47
CA ASN A 285 -18.78 36.52 31.71
C ASN A 285 -20.07 35.68 31.82
N ASP A 286 -19.98 34.45 32.34
CA ASP A 286 -20.54 34.13 33.66
C ASP A 286 -20.27 32.67 34.06
N THR A 287 -20.15 32.52 35.38
CA THR A 287 -19.90 31.32 36.18
C THR A 287 -20.95 30.23 35.99
N ASP A 288 -20.53 28.96 35.78
CA ASP A 288 -20.80 27.90 36.77
C ASP A 288 -20.13 26.57 36.39
N ALA A 289 -19.82 25.80 37.44
CA ALA A 289 -19.05 24.58 37.43
C ALA A 289 -19.74 23.39 36.75
N GLN A 290 -18.95 22.54 36.06
CA GLN A 290 -19.21 21.11 36.02
C GLN A 290 -17.89 20.33 35.82
N LYS A 291 -17.40 19.77 36.93
CA LYS A 291 -16.39 18.71 36.97
C LYS A 291 -17.02 17.44 36.39
N ILE A 292 -16.37 16.84 35.39
CA ILE A 292 -16.71 15.48 34.92
C ILE A 292 -15.77 14.51 35.65
N SER A 293 -16.38 13.60 36.41
CA SER A 293 -15.75 12.47 37.10
C SER A 293 -16.01 11.20 36.28
N PHE A 294 -14.99 10.38 36.07
CA PHE A 294 -15.13 9.05 35.47
C PHE A 294 -15.00 8.02 36.59
N ASP A 295 -16.13 7.52 37.08
CA ASP A 295 -16.16 6.27 37.84
C ASP A 295 -16.41 5.13 36.85
N ALA A 296 -15.42 4.24 36.77
CA ALA A 296 -15.51 2.96 36.10
C ALA A 296 -16.33 2.00 36.97
N ASP A 297 -17.21 1.20 36.34
CA ASP A 297 -17.53 -0.16 36.77
C ASP A 297 -18.32 -0.91 35.68
N PHE A 298 -17.88 -2.17 35.46
CA PHE A 298 -18.28 -3.23 34.51
C PHE A 298 -17.77 -3.18 33.07
#